data_AF-A0A935SRI1-F1
#
_entry.id   AF-A0A935SRI1-F1
#
_cell.length_a   1.000
_cell.length_b   1.000
_cell.length_c   1.000
_cell.angle_alpha   90.00
_cell.angle_beta   90.00
_cell.angle_gamma   90.00
#
_symmetry.space_group_name_H-M   'P 1'
#
loop_
_entity.id
_entity.type
_entity.pdbx_description
1 polymer ?
#
loop_
_entity_poly.entity_id
_entity_poly.type
_entity_poly.pdbx_seq_one_letter_code
_entity_poly.pdbx_strand_id
1 'polypeptide(L)'
;MEKIATLKKILISLSILLLYGALSFAQSEATVNYYQADSILHKILKKYNAYFSYNKPVEFYFEGKEFTTGHFPVPNQYDTANIKCTITSLNNKDELIHLETSEVTVKYHAYNLFSEDASSSTYYNDSVPKRKNKDLLQFPYMYLPYKALQLLLENKNSLHCIKSKIINILGFNDKSGNKYYLYADSKNQEIKKIERLEHDEIYGDVVQEIIYSNYKTIKGLPIPSQILHKKNNFPQRVFNYKSLNINPTIDTILIKKYDPLYFSSQILEQTQTAYELDTIAPGLYILKLKLLNNKVLVAEYKDFLSIIEAPQNLETGRSIIKYLNEKFPTKKIKYCFVSHHHPDHAGAITAFMENNSTIISTNKSINFFKTISKGKSTRILNNNDLVISNKVSYHIIDADSNKTFFSKEYPLKVYERGKSTFHTNEYLFFYFPVQKILFVGDLVYFSATGVIPQSKRAYSLFKLITEENILVNRIYTSFPLNGVKEYGTFEDLKAALKQNYPEINSKITTNGIITAH
;
A
#
# COMPACT_ATOMS: atom_id res chain seq x y z
N MET A 1 35.98 0.76 53.71
CA MET A 1 35.94 0.71 52.24
C MET A 1 36.04 -0.71 51.69
N GLU A 2 36.94 -1.56 52.18
CA GLU A 2 37.05 -2.99 51.75
C GLU A 2 35.74 -3.79 51.88
N LYS A 3 35.04 -3.73 53.01
CA LYS A 3 33.78 -4.45 53.20
C LYS A 3 32.71 -4.07 52.14
N ILE A 4 32.68 -2.81 51.70
CA ILE A 4 31.76 -2.33 50.66
C ILE A 4 32.20 -2.86 49.28
N ALA A 5 33.50 -2.92 49.01
CA ALA A 5 34.03 -3.50 47.78
C ALA A 5 33.75 -5.01 47.69
N THR A 6 33.90 -5.74 48.80
CA THR A 6 33.57 -7.17 48.90
C THR A 6 32.07 -7.41 48.72
N LEU A 7 31.21 -6.60 49.35
CA LEU A 7 29.75 -6.69 49.18
C LEU A 7 29.33 -6.42 47.73
N LYS A 8 29.92 -5.42 47.06
CA LYS A 8 29.69 -5.15 45.64
C LYS A 8 30.09 -6.34 44.75
N LYS A 9 31.26 -6.97 45.00
CA LYS A 9 31.69 -8.17 44.26
C LYS A 9 30.69 -9.31 44.44
N ILE A 10 30.24 -9.57 45.67
CA ILE A 10 29.25 -10.61 45.98
C ILE A 10 27.92 -10.34 45.24
N LEU A 11 27.41 -9.10 45.30
CA LEU A 11 26.19 -8.69 44.60
C LEU A 11 26.30 -8.89 43.08
N ILE A 12 27.42 -8.48 42.47
CA ILE A 12 27.67 -8.67 41.03
C ILE A 12 27.71 -10.17 40.70
N SER A 13 28.40 -10.99 41.48
CA SER A 13 28.43 -12.45 41.28
C SER A 13 27.06 -13.10 41.40
N LEU A 14 26.24 -12.68 42.38
CA LEU A 14 24.85 -13.14 42.52
C LEU A 14 23.97 -12.73 41.34
N SER A 15 24.09 -11.48 40.86
CA SER A 15 23.37 -11.01 39.67
C SER A 15 23.76 -11.79 38.42
N ILE A 16 25.05 -12.07 38.24
CA ILE A 16 25.54 -12.91 37.14
C ILE A 16 24.96 -14.32 37.25
N LEU A 17 25.00 -14.95 38.43
CA LEU A 17 24.47 -16.30 38.63
C LEU A 17 22.96 -16.39 38.37
N LEU A 18 22.20 -15.39 38.82
CA LEU A 18 20.76 -15.29 38.55
C LEU A 18 20.48 -15.12 37.06
N LEU A 19 21.27 -14.29 36.36
CA LEU A 19 21.14 -14.08 34.93
C LEU A 19 21.46 -15.37 34.15
N TYR A 20 22.54 -16.07 34.51
CA TYR A 20 22.88 -17.37 33.94
C TYR A 20 21.78 -18.41 34.18
N GLY A 21 21.26 -18.51 35.40
CA GLY A 21 20.15 -19.42 35.72
C GLY A 21 18.89 -19.13 34.89
N ALA A 22 18.53 -17.84 34.74
CA ALA A 22 17.40 -17.43 33.92
C ALA A 22 17.61 -17.75 32.43
N LEU A 23 18.82 -17.53 31.89
CA LEU A 23 19.19 -17.87 30.51
C LEU A 23 19.11 -19.38 30.27
N SER A 24 19.67 -20.20 31.17
CA SER A 24 19.62 -21.66 31.07
C SER A 24 18.18 -22.19 31.14
N PHE A 25 17.35 -21.64 32.02
CA PHE A 25 15.93 -22.00 32.10
C PHE A 25 15.17 -21.63 30.83
N ALA A 26 15.36 -20.41 30.31
CA ALA A 26 14.74 -19.98 29.06
C ALA A 26 15.18 -20.82 27.86
N GLN A 27 16.45 -21.21 27.81
CA GLN A 27 16.97 -22.11 26.77
C GLN A 27 16.37 -23.50 26.87
N SER A 28 16.17 -24.03 28.09
CA SER A 28 15.49 -25.31 28.31
C SER A 28 14.04 -25.27 27.83
N GLU A 29 13.28 -24.25 28.21
CA GLU A 29 11.89 -24.04 27.78
C GLU A 29 11.78 -23.91 26.25
N ALA A 30 12.63 -23.10 25.62
CA ALA A 30 12.68 -22.97 24.17
C ALA A 30 12.98 -24.31 23.47
N THR A 31 13.89 -25.11 24.04
CA THR A 31 14.26 -26.44 23.51
C THR A 31 13.08 -27.41 23.60
N VAL A 32 12.39 -27.47 24.75
CA VAL A 32 11.21 -28.30 24.93
C VAL A 32 10.10 -27.89 23.96
N ASN A 33 9.86 -26.59 23.81
CA ASN A 33 8.87 -26.05 22.89
C ASN A 33 9.18 -26.41 21.43
N TYR A 34 10.46 -26.32 21.03
CA TYR A 34 10.91 -26.73 19.71
C TYR A 34 10.56 -28.20 19.41
N TYR A 35 10.92 -29.13 20.30
CA TYR A 35 10.64 -30.56 20.07
C TYR A 35 9.15 -30.87 20.07
N GLN A 36 8.35 -30.16 20.85
CA GLN A 36 6.89 -30.25 20.78
C GLN A 36 6.35 -29.76 19.43
N ALA A 37 6.83 -28.61 18.96
CA ALA A 37 6.47 -28.04 17.68
C ALA A 37 6.87 -28.98 16.53
N ASP A 38 8.05 -29.59 16.62
CA ASP A 38 8.55 -30.55 15.65
C ASP A 38 7.69 -31.82 15.62
N SER A 39 7.28 -32.34 16.78
CA SER A 39 6.37 -33.49 16.84
C SER A 39 5.01 -33.19 16.17
N ILE A 40 4.48 -31.98 16.33
CA ILE A 40 3.27 -31.53 15.66
C ILE A 40 3.50 -31.43 14.15
N LEU A 41 4.61 -30.81 13.73
CA LEU A 41 4.98 -30.67 12.33
C LEU A 41 5.03 -32.04 11.63
N HIS A 42 5.65 -33.06 12.24
CA HIS A 42 5.70 -34.42 11.68
C HIS A 42 4.30 -35.01 11.45
N LYS A 43 3.33 -34.77 12.35
CA LYS A 43 1.94 -35.23 12.17
C LYS A 43 1.27 -34.53 11.00
N ILE A 44 1.51 -33.22 10.84
CA ILE A 44 0.99 -32.45 9.71
C ILE A 44 1.62 -32.94 8.40
N LEU A 45 2.95 -33.09 8.34
CA LEU A 45 3.67 -33.59 7.16
C LEU A 45 3.14 -34.95 6.69
N LYS A 46 2.80 -35.85 7.63
CA LYS A 46 2.20 -37.16 7.28
C LYS A 46 0.90 -37.00 6.48
N LYS A 47 0.05 -36.02 6.81
CA LYS A 47 -1.20 -35.75 6.07
C LYS A 47 -0.92 -35.19 4.67
N TYR A 48 0.08 -34.33 4.54
CA TYR A 48 0.41 -33.66 3.27
C TYR A 48 1.49 -34.41 2.46
N ASN A 49 1.94 -35.59 2.89
CA ASN A 49 3.04 -36.34 2.27
C ASN A 49 2.85 -36.59 0.76
N ALA A 50 1.60 -36.75 0.33
CA ALA A 50 1.27 -36.92 -1.09
C ALA A 50 1.79 -35.76 -1.96
N TYR A 51 1.72 -34.50 -1.49
CA TYR A 51 2.25 -33.35 -2.22
C TYR A 51 3.77 -33.43 -2.47
N PHE A 52 4.52 -34.05 -1.56
CA PHE A 52 5.97 -34.20 -1.67
C PHE A 52 6.40 -35.43 -2.47
N SER A 53 5.46 -36.35 -2.73
CA SER A 53 5.73 -37.63 -3.40
C SER A 53 5.40 -37.61 -4.90
N TYR A 54 4.76 -36.53 -5.40
CA TYR A 54 4.41 -36.40 -6.81
C TYR A 54 5.61 -35.93 -7.64
N ASN A 55 6.28 -36.86 -8.32
CA ASN A 55 7.37 -36.54 -9.25
C ASN A 55 6.90 -36.10 -10.65
N LYS A 56 5.57 -35.94 -10.86
CA LYS A 56 4.99 -35.49 -12.13
C LYS A 56 4.31 -34.15 -11.96
N PRO A 57 4.23 -33.32 -13.02
CA PRO A 57 3.52 -32.06 -12.92
C PRO A 57 2.05 -32.26 -12.54
N VAL A 58 1.52 -31.33 -11.76
CA VAL A 58 0.11 -31.33 -11.34
C VAL A 58 -0.42 -29.91 -11.48
N GLU A 59 -1.60 -29.78 -12.07
CA GLU A 59 -2.24 -28.50 -12.29
C GLU A 59 -3.57 -28.40 -11.55
N PHE A 60 -3.73 -27.32 -10.79
CA PHE A 60 -4.93 -27.01 -10.02
C PHE A 60 -5.61 -25.79 -10.63
N TYR A 61 -6.92 -25.86 -10.76
CA TYR A 61 -7.73 -24.76 -11.27
C TYR A 61 -8.69 -24.25 -10.19
N PHE A 62 -8.69 -22.93 -10.01
CA PHE A 62 -9.54 -22.22 -9.07
C PHE A 62 -10.24 -21.04 -9.77
N GLU A 63 -11.44 -20.70 -9.31
CA GLU A 63 -12.13 -19.48 -9.69
C GLU A 63 -12.72 -18.78 -8.48
N GLY A 64 -12.85 -17.47 -8.55
CA GLY A 64 -13.62 -16.72 -7.58
C GLY A 64 -13.57 -15.23 -7.83
N LYS A 65 -13.36 -14.46 -6.77
CA LYS A 65 -13.40 -12.99 -6.82
C LYS A 65 -12.14 -12.39 -6.22
N GLU A 66 -11.63 -11.37 -6.88
CA GLU A 66 -10.66 -10.45 -6.33
C GLU A 66 -11.38 -9.19 -5.87
N PHE A 67 -11.00 -8.70 -4.69
CA PHE A 67 -11.48 -7.46 -4.11
C PHE A 67 -10.33 -6.47 -4.23
N THR A 68 -10.46 -5.52 -5.15
CA THR A 68 -9.43 -4.52 -5.41
C THR A 68 -9.74 -3.28 -4.60
N THR A 69 -8.75 -2.80 -3.85
CA THR A 69 -8.73 -1.46 -3.26
C THR A 69 -7.93 -0.54 -4.18
N GLY A 70 -8.18 0.77 -4.20
CA GLY A 70 -7.49 1.66 -5.14
C GLY A 70 -8.07 3.07 -5.20
N HIS A 71 -7.97 3.67 -6.39
CA HIS A 71 -8.36 5.05 -6.72
C HIS A 71 -9.89 5.24 -6.81
N PHE A 72 -10.59 4.88 -5.74
CA PHE A 72 -12.06 4.86 -5.68
C PHE A 72 -12.67 6.12 -5.08
N PRO A 73 -13.97 6.39 -5.32
CA PRO A 73 -14.55 7.65 -4.89
C PRO A 73 -14.70 7.84 -3.37
N VAL A 74 -14.67 6.76 -2.59
CA VAL A 74 -14.83 6.77 -1.13
C VAL A 74 -13.71 5.96 -0.48
N PRO A 75 -13.15 6.39 0.67
CA PRO A 75 -12.16 5.60 1.39
C PRO A 75 -12.66 4.18 1.70
N ASN A 76 -11.76 3.20 1.62
CA ASN A 76 -12.03 1.78 1.84
C ASN A 76 -13.08 1.16 0.93
N GLN A 77 -13.52 1.87 -0.13
CA GLN A 77 -14.29 1.25 -1.19
C GLN A 77 -13.41 0.22 -1.91
N TYR A 78 -14.03 -0.87 -2.29
CA TYR A 78 -13.44 -1.89 -3.13
C TYR A 78 -14.39 -2.21 -4.29
N ASP A 79 -13.81 -2.65 -5.39
CA ASP A 79 -14.55 -3.27 -6.47
C ASP A 79 -14.30 -4.78 -6.47
N THR A 80 -15.10 -5.51 -7.22
CA THR A 80 -14.96 -6.96 -7.36
C THR A 80 -14.76 -7.34 -8.81
N ALA A 81 -13.64 -8.00 -9.09
CA ALA A 81 -13.38 -8.62 -10.38
C ALA A 81 -13.50 -10.14 -10.28
N ASN A 82 -13.91 -10.79 -11.37
CA ASN A 82 -13.79 -12.24 -11.45
C ASN A 82 -12.32 -12.59 -11.63
N ILE A 83 -11.85 -13.59 -10.88
CA ILE A 83 -10.47 -14.08 -10.98
C ILE A 83 -10.45 -15.59 -11.20
N LYS A 84 -9.54 -16.02 -12.06
CA LYS A 84 -9.19 -17.41 -12.31
C LYS A 84 -7.73 -17.60 -11.95
N CYS A 85 -7.43 -18.74 -11.34
CA CYS A 85 -6.07 -19.10 -10.96
C CYS A 85 -5.77 -20.52 -11.41
N THR A 86 -4.72 -20.66 -12.20
CA THR A 86 -4.13 -21.94 -12.56
C THR A 86 -2.78 -22.05 -11.86
N ILE A 87 -2.59 -23.14 -11.11
CA ILE A 87 -1.36 -23.43 -10.38
C ILE A 87 -0.80 -24.71 -10.96
N THR A 88 0.33 -24.61 -11.66
CA THR A 88 1.01 -25.74 -12.28
C THR A 88 2.28 -26.03 -11.49
N SER A 89 2.22 -27.02 -10.61
CA SER A 89 3.40 -27.56 -9.93
C SER A 89 4.20 -28.34 -10.97
N LEU A 90 5.41 -27.88 -11.32
CA LEU A 90 6.25 -28.49 -12.34
C LEU A 90 7.06 -29.65 -11.77
N ASN A 91 7.52 -29.48 -10.52
CA ASN A 91 8.16 -30.49 -9.70
C ASN A 91 7.93 -30.13 -8.22
N ASN A 92 8.67 -30.75 -7.30
CA ASN A 92 8.53 -30.50 -5.87
C ASN A 92 8.93 -29.09 -5.44
N LYS A 93 9.68 -28.34 -6.26
CA LYS A 93 10.22 -27.02 -5.94
C LYS A 93 9.63 -25.92 -6.82
N ASP A 94 9.48 -26.18 -8.11
CA ASP A 94 9.09 -25.18 -9.11
C ASP A 94 7.58 -25.17 -9.35
N GLU A 95 7.01 -23.97 -9.41
CA GLU A 95 5.58 -23.76 -9.61
C GLU A 95 5.33 -22.54 -10.49
N LEU A 96 4.47 -22.71 -11.50
CA LEU A 96 3.96 -21.63 -12.32
C LEU A 96 2.54 -21.29 -11.87
N ILE A 97 2.29 -20.03 -11.57
CA ILE A 97 0.96 -19.52 -11.23
C ILE A 97 0.54 -18.53 -12.30
N HIS A 98 -0.60 -18.82 -12.92
CA HIS A 98 -1.27 -17.93 -13.86
C HIS A 98 -2.56 -17.41 -13.22
N LEU A 99 -2.66 -16.07 -13.13
CA LEU A 99 -3.87 -15.37 -12.73
C LEU A 99 -4.48 -14.68 -13.96
N GLU A 100 -5.77 -14.88 -14.17
CA GLU A 100 -6.59 -14.12 -15.13
C GLU A 100 -7.66 -13.36 -14.35
N THR A 101 -7.67 -12.03 -14.46
CA THR A 101 -8.73 -11.18 -13.92
C THR A 101 -9.54 -10.59 -15.07
N SER A 102 -10.85 -10.48 -14.88
CA SER A 102 -11.71 -9.85 -15.89
C SER A 102 -12.70 -8.86 -15.26
N GLU A 103 -12.73 -7.67 -15.86
CA GLU A 103 -13.71 -6.62 -15.60
C GLU A 103 -14.41 -6.28 -16.92
N VAL A 104 -15.70 -6.64 -17.02
CA VAL A 104 -16.63 -6.37 -18.14
C VAL A 104 -16.13 -6.79 -19.54
N THR A 105 -15.15 -6.09 -20.12
CA THR A 105 -14.60 -6.32 -21.48
C THR A 105 -13.07 -6.51 -21.52
N VAL A 106 -12.34 -6.19 -20.45
CA VAL A 106 -10.87 -6.30 -20.44
C VAL A 106 -10.44 -7.48 -19.57
N LYS A 107 -9.54 -8.29 -20.13
CA LYS A 107 -8.88 -9.39 -19.42
C LYS A 107 -7.44 -9.01 -19.15
N TYR A 108 -7.01 -9.23 -17.93
CA TYR A 108 -5.63 -9.03 -17.54
C TYR A 108 -5.01 -10.35 -17.08
N HIS A 109 -3.76 -10.58 -17.49
CA HIS A 109 -3.02 -11.81 -17.20
C HIS A 109 -1.77 -11.48 -16.39
N ALA A 110 -1.55 -12.24 -15.32
CA ALA A 110 -0.33 -12.18 -14.52
C ALA A 110 0.26 -13.58 -14.39
N TYR A 111 1.56 -13.71 -14.66
CA TYR A 111 2.29 -14.96 -14.55
C TYR A 111 3.36 -14.83 -13.49
N ASN A 112 3.46 -15.82 -12.61
CA ASN A 112 4.46 -15.89 -11.56
C ASN A 112 5.12 -17.26 -11.59
N LEU A 113 6.39 -17.30 -11.98
CA LEU A 113 7.18 -18.53 -11.93
C LEU A 113 8.05 -18.48 -10.68
N PHE A 114 7.84 -19.43 -9.78
CA PHE A 114 8.69 -19.66 -8.60
C PHE A 114 9.65 -20.80 -8.94
N SER A 115 10.95 -20.49 -8.99
CA SER A 115 12.02 -21.48 -9.09
C SER A 115 12.83 -21.54 -7.79
N GLU A 116 13.68 -22.56 -7.65
CA GLU A 116 14.51 -22.79 -6.47
C GLU A 116 15.23 -21.52 -5.96
N ASP A 117 15.74 -20.71 -6.89
CA ASP A 117 16.62 -19.55 -6.60
C ASP A 117 15.99 -18.17 -6.84
N ALA A 118 14.81 -18.08 -7.46
CA ALA A 118 14.23 -16.78 -7.84
C ALA A 118 12.73 -16.84 -8.18
N SER A 119 12.11 -15.67 -8.28
CA SER A 119 10.77 -15.52 -8.86
C SER A 119 10.79 -14.50 -9.99
N SER A 120 9.98 -14.74 -11.01
CA SER A 120 9.67 -13.74 -12.03
C SER A 120 8.18 -13.45 -11.99
N SER A 121 7.82 -12.20 -12.24
CA SER A 121 6.41 -11.78 -12.30
C SER A 121 6.19 -10.82 -13.46
N THR A 122 5.11 -11.02 -14.20
CA THR A 122 4.48 -9.94 -14.98
C THR A 122 3.24 -9.48 -14.26
N TYR A 123 3.14 -8.17 -14.07
CA TYR A 123 1.89 -7.54 -13.68
C TYR A 123 1.18 -7.04 -14.93
N TYR A 124 -0.13 -6.91 -14.84
CA TYR A 124 -1.02 -6.51 -15.92
C TYR A 124 -0.41 -5.40 -16.80
N ASN A 125 -0.30 -5.70 -18.11
CA ASN A 125 0.33 -4.87 -19.17
C ASN A 125 1.88 -4.82 -19.21
N ASP A 126 2.60 -5.55 -18.36
CA ASP A 126 4.06 -5.68 -18.48
C ASP A 126 4.41 -6.50 -19.73
N SER A 127 5.24 -5.91 -20.61
CA SER A 127 5.76 -6.59 -21.81
C SER A 127 6.96 -7.50 -21.50
N VAL A 128 7.62 -7.33 -20.35
CA VAL A 128 8.80 -8.09 -19.92
C VAL A 128 8.67 -8.52 -18.44
N PRO A 129 8.99 -9.78 -18.08
CA PRO A 129 9.02 -10.24 -16.69
C PRO A 129 10.05 -9.51 -15.84
N LYS A 130 9.66 -9.18 -14.59
CA LYS A 130 10.56 -8.58 -13.60
C LYS A 130 11.02 -9.65 -12.61
N ARG A 131 12.34 -9.80 -12.46
CA ARG A 131 12.96 -10.67 -11.45
C ARG A 131 12.86 -10.02 -10.06
N LYS A 132 12.49 -10.82 -9.05
CA LYS A 132 12.41 -10.38 -7.65
C LYS A 132 13.01 -11.43 -6.71
N ASN A 133 13.56 -10.98 -5.58
CA ASN A 133 14.08 -11.86 -4.53
C ASN A 133 12.96 -12.76 -3.97
N LYS A 134 13.28 -14.04 -3.77
CA LYS A 134 12.34 -15.12 -3.38
C LYS A 134 11.55 -14.80 -2.11
N ASP A 135 12.15 -14.08 -1.16
CA ASP A 135 11.56 -13.86 0.18
C ASP A 135 10.45 -12.79 0.20
N LEU A 136 10.41 -11.88 -0.79
CA LEU A 136 9.47 -10.75 -0.79
C LEU A 136 8.08 -11.09 -1.37
N LEU A 137 7.94 -12.24 -2.05
CA LEU A 137 6.74 -12.54 -2.82
C LEU A 137 5.99 -13.80 -2.42
N GLN A 138 6.54 -14.73 -1.65
CA GLN A 138 5.92 -16.07 -1.52
C GLN A 138 4.54 -16.09 -0.83
N PHE A 139 4.32 -15.24 0.18
CA PHE A 139 3.11 -15.32 1.00
C PHE A 139 1.80 -15.30 0.18
N PRO A 140 1.52 -14.28 -0.67
CA PRO A 140 0.27 -14.22 -1.43
C PRO A 140 0.08 -15.34 -2.47
N TYR A 141 1.05 -16.26 -2.64
CA TYR A 141 0.95 -17.38 -3.58
C TYR A 141 0.88 -18.74 -2.89
N MET A 142 0.80 -18.79 -1.56
CA MET A 142 0.58 -20.03 -0.80
C MET A 142 -0.88 -20.49 -0.91
N TYR A 143 -1.45 -20.58 -2.12
CA TYR A 143 -2.81 -21.05 -2.35
C TYR A 143 -3.00 -22.50 -1.89
N LEU A 144 -1.95 -23.31 -2.03
CA LEU A 144 -1.93 -24.68 -1.56
C LEU A 144 -1.17 -24.77 -0.23
N PRO A 145 -1.74 -25.42 0.81
CA PRO A 145 -1.16 -25.42 2.15
C PRO A 145 0.25 -26.04 2.25
N TYR A 146 0.63 -26.92 1.32
CA TYR A 146 1.96 -27.51 1.34
C TYR A 146 3.07 -26.48 1.05
N LYS A 147 2.78 -25.36 0.38
CA LYS A 147 3.75 -24.28 0.17
C LYS A 147 4.13 -23.60 1.49
N ALA A 148 3.17 -23.40 2.38
CA ALA A 148 3.44 -22.95 3.74
C ALA A 148 4.33 -23.94 4.52
N LEU A 149 4.12 -25.25 4.32
CA LEU A 149 4.96 -26.29 4.93
C LEU A 149 6.38 -26.32 4.35
N GLN A 150 6.54 -26.10 3.05
CA GLN A 150 7.85 -25.98 2.41
C GLN A 150 8.65 -24.83 3.01
N LEU A 151 8.03 -23.64 3.11
CA LEU A 151 8.68 -22.49 3.73
C LEU A 151 9.05 -22.76 5.19
N LEU A 152 8.18 -23.41 5.96
CA LEU A 152 8.45 -23.79 7.35
C LEU A 152 9.64 -24.75 7.44
N LEU A 153 9.70 -25.78 6.59
CA LEU A 153 10.79 -26.76 6.55
C LEU A 153 12.14 -26.09 6.23
N GLU A 154 12.17 -25.15 5.29
CA GLU A 154 13.37 -24.36 4.96
C GLU A 154 13.84 -23.48 6.13
N ASN A 155 12.94 -23.15 7.06
CA ASN A 155 13.19 -22.20 8.16
C ASN A 155 12.95 -22.80 9.55
N LYS A 156 13.10 -24.12 9.66
CA LYS A 156 12.77 -24.89 10.87
C LYS A 156 13.56 -24.46 12.11
N ASN A 157 14.70 -23.80 11.96
CA ASN A 157 15.58 -23.40 13.07
C ASN A 157 14.91 -22.49 14.12
N SER A 158 13.85 -21.77 13.75
CA SER A 158 13.08 -20.88 14.63
C SER A 158 11.72 -21.45 15.03
N LEU A 159 11.50 -22.74 14.76
CA LEU A 159 10.22 -23.41 14.99
C LEU A 159 9.86 -23.41 16.48
N HIS A 160 8.65 -22.94 16.78
CA HIS A 160 8.06 -22.97 18.10
C HIS A 160 6.55 -23.20 17.96
N CYS A 161 5.87 -23.51 19.07
CA CYS A 161 4.43 -23.74 19.04
C CYS A 161 3.68 -23.13 20.22
N ILE A 162 2.41 -22.85 19.96
CA ILE A 162 1.38 -22.61 20.97
C ILE A 162 0.32 -23.68 20.78
N LYS A 163 0.18 -24.55 21.78
CA LYS A 163 -0.76 -25.67 21.73
C LYS A 163 -2.09 -25.27 22.35
N SER A 164 -3.19 -25.60 21.69
CA SER A 164 -4.51 -25.62 22.29
C SER A 164 -5.19 -26.97 22.09
N LYS A 165 -6.36 -27.17 22.72
CA LYS A 165 -7.16 -28.40 22.56
C LYS A 165 -7.75 -28.57 21.15
N ILE A 166 -7.83 -27.49 20.36
CA ILE A 166 -8.56 -27.46 19.09
C ILE A 166 -7.61 -27.17 17.94
N ILE A 167 -6.77 -26.14 18.07
CA ILE A 167 -5.80 -25.71 17.07
C ILE A 167 -4.38 -25.75 17.64
N ASN A 168 -3.45 -26.32 16.88
CA ASN A 168 -2.01 -26.15 17.09
C ASN A 168 -1.52 -24.97 16.26
N ILE A 169 -0.72 -24.08 16.85
CA ILE A 169 -0.09 -22.97 16.14
C ILE A 169 1.41 -23.26 16.07
N LEU A 170 1.98 -23.28 14.86
CA LEU A 170 3.41 -23.38 14.61
C LEU A 170 3.94 -22.03 14.16
N GLY A 171 4.85 -21.44 14.92
CA GLY A 171 5.52 -20.18 14.57
C GLY A 171 6.92 -20.44 14.03
N PHE A 172 7.35 -19.65 13.05
CA PHE A 172 8.71 -19.65 12.50
C PHE A 172 9.02 -18.32 11.82
N ASN A 173 10.31 -18.04 11.60
CA ASN A 173 10.80 -16.83 10.95
C ASN A 173 11.55 -17.19 9.67
N ASP A 174 11.33 -16.45 8.59
CA ASP A 174 12.17 -16.59 7.39
C ASP A 174 13.57 -15.96 7.57
N LYS A 175 14.43 -16.14 6.56
CA LYS A 175 15.79 -15.57 6.53
C LYS A 175 15.83 -14.04 6.61
N SER A 176 14.74 -13.37 6.21
CA SER A 176 14.57 -11.92 6.28
C SER A 176 14.03 -11.45 7.65
N GLY A 177 13.77 -12.38 8.58
CA GLY A 177 13.24 -12.10 9.90
C GLY A 177 11.72 -11.88 9.96
N ASN A 178 11.00 -12.13 8.87
CA ASN A 178 9.53 -12.05 8.88
C ASN A 178 8.97 -13.22 9.68
N LYS A 179 7.97 -12.96 10.52
CA LYS A 179 7.34 -13.96 11.39
C LYS A 179 6.08 -14.53 10.74
N TYR A 180 5.98 -15.85 10.74
CA TYR A 180 4.84 -16.61 10.23
C TYR A 180 4.22 -17.46 11.32
N TYR A 181 2.90 -17.63 11.27
CA TYR A 181 2.16 -18.56 12.13
C TYR A 181 1.23 -19.43 11.31
N LEU A 182 1.42 -20.74 11.40
CA LEU A 182 0.62 -21.77 10.74
C LEU A 182 -0.32 -22.41 11.76
N TYR A 183 -1.61 -22.37 11.48
CA TYR A 183 -2.68 -22.88 12.33
C TYR A 183 -3.16 -24.22 11.75
N ALA A 184 -3.05 -25.30 12.52
CA ALA A 184 -3.49 -26.62 12.12
C ALA A 184 -4.49 -27.21 13.11
N ASP A 185 -5.52 -27.89 12.61
CA ASP A 185 -6.47 -28.62 13.42
C ASP A 185 -5.78 -29.76 14.18
N SER A 186 -5.93 -29.76 15.50
CA SER A 186 -5.24 -30.71 16.38
C SER A 186 -5.66 -32.16 16.19
N LYS A 187 -6.86 -32.42 15.64
CA LYS A 187 -7.39 -33.78 15.42
C LYS A 187 -7.04 -34.28 14.02
N ASN A 188 -7.42 -33.53 12.99
CA ASN A 188 -7.33 -33.99 11.61
C ASN A 188 -6.11 -33.46 10.84
N GLN A 189 -5.29 -32.61 11.46
CA GLN A 189 -4.06 -32.00 10.93
C GLN A 189 -4.26 -31.12 9.68
N GLU A 190 -5.48 -30.68 9.39
CA GLU A 190 -5.72 -29.70 8.31
C GLU A 190 -5.18 -28.34 8.70
N ILE A 191 -4.37 -27.76 7.83
CA ILE A 191 -3.93 -26.37 7.95
C ILE A 191 -5.15 -25.48 7.72
N LYS A 192 -5.56 -24.71 8.71
CA LYS A 192 -6.72 -23.81 8.61
C LYS A 192 -6.31 -22.42 8.17
N LYS A 193 -5.10 -21.98 8.52
CA LYS A 193 -4.61 -20.65 8.22
C LYS A 193 -3.08 -20.61 8.22
N ILE A 194 -2.50 -19.79 7.37
CA ILE A 194 -1.18 -19.19 7.62
C ILE A 194 -1.33 -17.67 7.68
N GLU A 195 -0.62 -17.05 8.61
CA GLU A 195 -0.58 -15.60 8.72
C GLU A 195 0.84 -15.08 8.89
N ARG A 196 1.05 -13.82 8.53
CA ARG A 196 2.26 -13.07 8.82
C ARG A 196 1.93 -11.63 9.20
N LEU A 197 2.81 -11.02 9.98
CA LEU A 197 2.80 -9.58 10.18
C LEU A 197 3.56 -8.93 9.02
N GLU A 198 2.96 -7.95 8.38
CA GLU A 198 3.58 -7.12 7.34
C GLU A 198 3.43 -5.66 7.74
N HIS A 199 4.43 -4.85 7.41
CA HIS A 199 4.26 -3.40 7.46
C HIS A 199 3.68 -2.89 6.14
N ASP A 200 2.53 -2.25 6.25
CA ASP A 200 1.87 -1.50 5.19
C ASP A 200 2.18 0.00 5.34
N GLU A 201 2.49 0.63 4.21
CA GLU A 201 2.92 2.02 4.15
C GLU A 201 1.88 3.03 4.63
N ILE A 202 0.60 2.63 4.69
CA ILE A 202 -0.53 3.49 5.10
C ILE A 202 -1.08 3.04 6.45
N TYR A 203 -1.31 1.74 6.62
CA TYR A 203 -1.98 1.18 7.79
C TYR A 203 -1.02 0.79 8.92
N GLY A 204 0.30 0.92 8.72
CA GLY A 204 1.30 0.39 9.62
C GLY A 204 1.31 -1.14 9.59
N ASP A 205 1.54 -1.78 10.72
CA ASP A 205 1.49 -3.23 10.79
C ASP A 205 0.08 -3.74 10.55
N VAL A 206 0.01 -4.66 9.61
CA VAL A 206 -1.20 -5.37 9.24
C VAL A 206 -0.92 -6.85 9.23
N VAL A 207 -1.93 -7.62 9.60
CA VAL A 207 -1.88 -9.08 9.47
C VAL A 207 -2.33 -9.43 8.07
N GLN A 208 -1.50 -10.20 7.37
CA GLN A 208 -1.91 -10.91 6.17
C GLN A 208 -2.26 -12.35 6.54
N GLU A 209 -3.39 -12.84 6.03
CA GLU A 209 -3.91 -14.17 6.32
C GLU A 209 -4.25 -14.89 5.01
N ILE A 210 -3.92 -16.17 4.92
CA ILE A 210 -4.48 -17.09 3.95
C ILE A 210 -5.21 -18.18 4.72
N ILE A 211 -6.52 -18.24 4.55
CA ILE A 211 -7.42 -19.14 5.26
C ILE A 211 -7.87 -20.25 4.30
N TYR A 212 -7.71 -21.49 4.74
CA TYR A 212 -8.08 -22.68 3.98
C TYR A 212 -9.27 -23.37 4.63
N SER A 213 -10.26 -23.73 3.82
CA SER A 213 -11.50 -24.32 4.33
C SER A 213 -12.08 -25.36 3.38
N ASN A 214 -13.02 -26.15 3.90
CA ASN A 214 -13.79 -27.14 3.15
C ASN A 214 -12.89 -28.14 2.39
N TYR A 215 -11.96 -28.77 3.11
CA TYR A 215 -11.03 -29.73 2.51
C TYR A 215 -11.73 -30.89 1.83
N LYS A 216 -11.18 -31.28 0.67
CA LYS A 216 -11.51 -32.52 -0.04
C LYS A 216 -10.22 -33.30 -0.29
N THR A 217 -10.30 -34.61 -0.19
CA THR A 217 -9.21 -35.50 -0.60
C THR A 217 -9.44 -35.93 -2.04
N ILE A 218 -8.56 -35.51 -2.95
CA ILE A 218 -8.64 -35.85 -4.37
C ILE A 218 -7.33 -36.52 -4.75
N LYS A 219 -7.38 -37.77 -5.21
CA LYS A 219 -6.18 -38.56 -5.59
C LYS A 219 -5.11 -38.58 -4.46
N GLY A 220 -5.55 -38.62 -3.21
CA GLY A 220 -4.67 -38.60 -2.03
C GLY A 220 -4.19 -37.22 -1.58
N LEU A 221 -4.47 -36.15 -2.33
CA LEU A 221 -4.09 -34.78 -1.99
C LEU A 221 -5.20 -34.11 -1.16
N PRO A 222 -4.92 -33.61 0.06
CA PRO A 222 -5.85 -32.79 0.81
C PRO A 222 -5.89 -31.36 0.24
N ILE A 223 -6.89 -31.08 -0.59
CA ILE A 223 -7.08 -29.81 -1.28
C ILE A 223 -8.15 -28.97 -0.57
N PRO A 224 -7.90 -27.72 -0.18
CA PRO A 224 -8.95 -26.83 0.31
C PRO A 224 -9.91 -26.46 -0.82
N SER A 225 -11.21 -26.68 -0.63
CA SER A 225 -12.18 -26.28 -1.66
C SER A 225 -12.41 -24.78 -1.70
N GLN A 226 -12.05 -24.06 -0.62
CA GLN A 226 -12.14 -22.60 -0.55
C GLN A 226 -10.89 -22.01 0.11
N ILE A 227 -10.35 -20.98 -0.52
CA ILE A 227 -9.17 -20.22 -0.05
C ILE A 227 -9.58 -18.76 0.06
N LEU A 228 -9.31 -18.12 1.20
CA LEU A 228 -9.60 -16.71 1.44
C LEU A 228 -8.32 -15.99 1.84
N HIS A 229 -7.93 -14.99 1.05
CA HIS A 229 -6.83 -14.09 1.39
C HIS A 229 -7.42 -12.86 2.08
N LYS A 230 -6.82 -12.46 3.20
CA LYS A 230 -7.18 -11.23 3.91
C LYS A 230 -5.94 -10.40 4.21
N LYS A 231 -6.10 -9.08 4.22
CA LYS A 231 -5.13 -8.12 4.72
C LYS A 231 -5.85 -7.16 5.66
N ASN A 232 -5.39 -7.04 6.90
CA ASN A 232 -5.99 -6.18 7.91
C ASN A 232 -7.51 -6.41 8.09
N ASN A 233 -7.94 -7.67 8.19
CA ASN A 233 -9.34 -8.10 8.19
C ASN A 233 -10.16 -7.87 6.91
N PHE A 234 -9.62 -7.19 5.89
CA PHE A 234 -10.29 -7.02 4.62
C PHE A 234 -10.03 -8.21 3.68
N PRO A 235 -11.05 -8.79 3.04
CA PRO A 235 -10.85 -9.80 2.01
C PRO A 235 -10.12 -9.18 0.81
N GLN A 236 -9.19 -9.93 0.25
CA GLN A 236 -8.43 -9.55 -0.95
C GLN A 236 -8.79 -10.47 -2.11
N ARG A 237 -8.84 -11.78 -1.85
CA ARG A 237 -9.23 -12.78 -2.86
C ARG A 237 -9.98 -13.92 -2.21
N VAL A 238 -10.99 -14.42 -2.89
CA VAL A 238 -11.64 -15.69 -2.57
C VAL A 238 -11.54 -16.60 -3.77
N PHE A 239 -11.07 -17.82 -3.56
CA PHE A 239 -10.96 -18.84 -4.58
C PHE A 239 -11.75 -20.08 -4.17
N ASN A 240 -12.38 -20.69 -5.17
CA ASN A 240 -13.06 -21.97 -5.05
C ASN A 240 -12.39 -22.97 -5.99
N TYR A 241 -12.05 -24.14 -5.46
CA TYR A 241 -11.49 -25.23 -6.24
C TYR A 241 -12.47 -25.69 -7.33
N LYS A 242 -11.94 -25.98 -8.52
CA LYS A 242 -12.71 -26.48 -9.66
C LYS A 242 -12.24 -27.83 -10.15
N SER A 243 -10.96 -27.95 -10.48
CA SER A 243 -10.43 -29.17 -11.08
C SER A 243 -8.95 -29.37 -10.80
N LEU A 244 -8.53 -30.61 -11.03
CA LEU A 244 -7.16 -31.10 -10.89
C LEU A 244 -6.83 -31.85 -12.18
N ASN A 245 -5.72 -31.48 -12.81
CA ASN A 245 -5.15 -32.21 -13.93
C ASN A 245 -3.80 -32.81 -13.52
N ILE A 246 -3.64 -34.12 -13.69
CA ILE A 246 -2.41 -34.83 -13.33
C ILE A 246 -1.62 -35.05 -14.61
N ASN A 247 -0.34 -34.70 -14.57
CA ASN A 247 0.56 -34.77 -15.71
C ASN A 247 0.04 -33.97 -16.93
N PRO A 248 -0.32 -32.67 -16.74
CA PRO A 248 -0.71 -31.80 -17.84
C PRO A 248 0.42 -31.66 -18.86
N THR A 249 0.06 -31.33 -20.10
CA THR A 249 1.03 -30.85 -21.08
C THR A 249 1.54 -29.49 -20.62
N ILE A 250 2.86 -29.37 -20.47
CA ILE A 250 3.51 -28.16 -20.00
C ILE A 250 3.95 -27.31 -21.19
N ASP A 251 3.59 -26.02 -21.20
CA ASP A 251 4.10 -25.05 -22.17
C ASP A 251 5.52 -24.64 -21.79
N THR A 252 6.50 -25.29 -22.42
CA THR A 252 7.92 -25.04 -22.19
C THR A 252 8.38 -23.68 -22.72
N ILE A 253 7.69 -23.12 -23.72
CA ILE A 253 7.98 -21.79 -24.26
C ILE A 253 7.58 -20.73 -23.22
N LEU A 254 6.40 -20.90 -22.62
CA LEU A 254 5.92 -20.04 -21.55
C LEU A 254 6.88 -20.07 -20.35
N ILE A 255 7.30 -21.25 -19.89
CA ILE A 255 8.27 -21.38 -18.79
C ILE A 255 9.57 -20.64 -19.12
N LYS A 256 10.14 -20.88 -20.31
CA LYS A 256 11.38 -20.23 -20.73
C LYS A 256 11.25 -18.70 -20.78
N LYS A 257 10.09 -18.19 -21.23
CA LYS A 257 9.81 -16.74 -21.26
C LYS A 257 9.86 -16.13 -19.86
N TYR A 258 9.47 -16.86 -18.82
CA TYR A 258 9.40 -16.40 -17.44
C TYR A 258 10.56 -16.93 -16.57
N ASP A 259 11.57 -17.58 -17.13
CA ASP A 259 12.69 -18.11 -16.34
C ASP A 259 13.48 -16.94 -15.70
N PRO A 260 13.57 -16.85 -14.36
CA PRO A 260 14.30 -15.79 -13.69
C PRO A 260 15.80 -15.75 -14.04
N LEU A 261 16.38 -16.86 -14.51
CA LEU A 261 17.78 -16.95 -14.92
C LEU A 261 18.07 -16.22 -16.24
N TYR A 262 17.04 -15.98 -17.06
CA TYR A 262 17.16 -15.21 -18.31
C TYR A 262 17.18 -13.68 -18.11
N PHE A 263 16.82 -13.19 -16.92
CA PHE A 263 16.78 -11.76 -16.61
C PHE A 263 17.89 -11.38 -15.62
N SER A 264 19.05 -10.99 -16.16
CA SER A 264 20.21 -10.48 -15.41
C SER A 264 20.24 -8.94 -15.29
N SER A 265 19.09 -8.27 -15.41
CA SER A 265 19.04 -6.80 -15.36
C SER A 265 18.93 -6.28 -13.92
N GLN A 266 19.99 -5.57 -13.54
CA GLN A 266 20.26 -4.72 -12.38
C GLN A 266 19.03 -4.34 -11.51
N ILE A 267 19.16 -4.67 -10.21
CA ILE A 267 18.41 -4.00 -9.15
C ILE A 267 18.79 -2.52 -9.18
N LEU A 268 17.87 -1.66 -9.61
CA LEU A 268 18.03 -0.22 -9.44
C LEU A 268 17.84 0.10 -7.96
N GLU A 269 18.94 0.15 -7.21
CA GLU A 269 18.95 0.83 -5.91
C GLU A 269 18.68 2.32 -6.15
N GLN A 270 17.43 2.75 -5.97
CA GLN A 270 17.09 4.18 -5.93
C GLN A 270 17.42 4.73 -4.55
N THR A 271 18.70 4.97 -4.29
CA THR A 271 19.20 5.50 -3.02
C THR A 271 19.55 6.98 -3.16
N GLN A 272 18.55 7.85 -3.36
CA GLN A 272 18.60 9.25 -2.87
C GLN A 272 17.28 10.00 -3.10
N THR A 273 16.68 10.52 -2.03
CA THR A 273 15.55 11.45 -2.10
C THR A 273 15.97 12.77 -2.77
N ALA A 274 15.79 12.88 -4.09
CA ALA A 274 16.06 14.12 -4.82
C ALA A 274 14.86 15.08 -4.67
N TYR A 275 14.87 15.88 -3.59
CA TYR A 275 13.95 16.99 -3.41
C TYR A 275 14.46 18.26 -4.06
N GLU A 276 13.57 19.00 -4.73
CA GLU A 276 13.83 20.30 -5.33
C GLU A 276 12.70 21.26 -4.94
N LEU A 277 13.05 22.44 -4.45
CA LEU A 277 12.08 23.44 -3.98
C LEU A 277 12.11 24.67 -4.88
N ASP A 278 11.11 24.80 -5.72
CA ASP A 278 11.00 25.92 -6.65
C ASP A 278 10.15 27.03 -6.07
N THR A 279 10.59 28.27 -6.23
CA THR A 279 9.74 29.43 -5.93
C THR A 279 8.82 29.70 -7.10
N ILE A 280 7.50 29.58 -6.89
CA ILE A 280 6.50 29.84 -7.93
C ILE A 280 5.88 31.23 -7.80
N ALA A 281 5.87 31.81 -6.61
CA ALA A 281 5.45 33.19 -6.35
C ALA A 281 6.02 33.65 -5.00
N PRO A 282 5.96 34.95 -4.66
CA PRO A 282 6.29 35.39 -3.31
C PRO A 282 5.50 34.61 -2.25
N GLY A 283 6.24 33.89 -1.39
CA GLY A 283 5.70 33.04 -0.32
C GLY A 283 5.08 31.71 -0.78
N LEU A 284 5.18 31.32 -2.06
CA LEU A 284 4.67 30.03 -2.55
C LEU A 284 5.76 29.24 -3.27
N TYR A 285 5.86 27.97 -2.90
CA TYR A 285 6.86 27.05 -3.43
C TYR A 285 6.25 25.73 -3.87
N ILE A 286 6.89 25.05 -4.81
CA ILE A 286 6.61 23.66 -5.17
C ILE A 286 7.80 22.80 -4.75
N LEU A 287 7.56 21.89 -3.80
CA LEU A 287 8.49 20.84 -3.44
C LEU A 287 8.26 19.65 -4.38
N LYS A 288 9.20 19.42 -5.29
CA LYS A 288 9.21 18.30 -6.23
C LYS A 288 9.81 17.06 -5.57
N LEU A 289 9.08 15.95 -5.62
CA LEU A 289 9.51 14.64 -5.17
C LEU A 289 9.84 13.78 -6.39
N LYS A 290 11.04 13.97 -6.96
CA LYS A 290 11.40 13.46 -8.30
C LYS A 290 11.21 11.94 -8.45
N LEU A 291 11.62 11.18 -7.44
CA LEU A 291 11.48 9.71 -7.44
C LEU A 291 10.02 9.24 -7.33
N LEU A 292 9.14 10.06 -6.77
CA LEU A 292 7.73 9.73 -6.52
C LEU A 292 6.81 10.28 -7.62
N ASN A 293 7.36 10.98 -8.61
CA ASN A 293 6.60 11.65 -9.66
C ASN A 293 5.50 12.59 -9.10
N ASN A 294 5.77 13.23 -7.95
CA ASN A 294 4.77 13.97 -7.17
C ASN A 294 5.30 15.36 -6.73
N LYS A 295 4.40 16.26 -6.34
CA LYS A 295 4.64 17.65 -5.94
C LYS A 295 3.79 18.03 -4.73
N VAL A 296 4.40 18.73 -3.79
CA VAL A 296 3.72 19.34 -2.62
C VAL A 296 3.82 20.86 -2.75
N LEU A 297 2.72 21.59 -2.58
CA LEU A 297 2.78 23.04 -2.49
C LEU A 297 3.11 23.45 -1.06
N VAL A 298 4.07 24.36 -0.90
CA VAL A 298 4.44 24.95 0.40
C VAL A 298 4.11 26.43 0.35
N ALA A 299 3.27 26.89 1.27
CA ALA A 299 2.93 28.28 1.47
C ALA A 299 3.62 28.80 2.74
N GLU A 300 4.46 29.80 2.57
CA GLU A 300 5.20 30.45 3.64
C GLU A 300 4.46 31.70 4.13
N TYR A 301 4.14 31.71 5.41
CA TYR A 301 3.59 32.85 6.11
C TYR A 301 4.65 33.45 7.04
N LYS A 302 4.32 34.56 7.72
CA LYS A 302 5.24 35.24 8.63
C LYS A 302 5.85 34.30 9.68
N ASP A 303 5.01 33.52 10.37
CA ASP A 303 5.42 32.73 11.54
C ASP A 303 5.35 31.20 11.32
N PHE A 304 4.88 30.74 10.16
CA PHE A 304 4.62 29.32 9.92
C PHE A 304 4.60 28.96 8.44
N LEU A 305 4.64 27.66 8.17
CA LEU A 305 4.36 27.06 6.87
C LEU A 305 3.01 26.36 6.88
N SER A 306 2.34 26.41 5.73
CA SER A 306 1.26 25.49 5.39
C SER A 306 1.70 24.64 4.21
N ILE A 307 1.35 23.36 4.21
CA ILE A 307 1.59 22.48 3.07
C ILE A 307 0.27 22.02 2.47
N ILE A 308 0.29 21.74 1.16
CA ILE A 308 -0.83 21.15 0.44
C ILE A 308 -0.35 19.85 -0.22
N GLU A 309 -1.05 18.77 0.13
CA GLU A 309 -0.72 17.35 -0.04
C GLU A 309 0.35 16.80 0.90
N ALA A 310 0.16 15.53 1.24
CA ALA A 310 1.00 14.67 2.07
C ALA A 310 1.16 13.31 1.37
N PRO A 311 1.97 13.22 0.31
CA PRO A 311 1.99 12.06 -0.58
C PRO A 311 2.72 10.84 0.00
N GLN A 312 2.33 9.65 -0.48
CA GLN A 312 2.95 8.34 -0.29
C GLN A 312 2.79 7.68 1.09
N ASN A 313 3.64 8.02 2.06
CA ASN A 313 3.76 7.25 3.30
C ASN A 313 4.46 8.02 4.44
N LEU A 314 4.44 7.44 5.64
CA LEU A 314 4.97 8.06 6.87
C LEU A 314 6.43 8.52 6.72
N GLU A 315 7.30 7.70 6.15
CA GLU A 315 8.71 8.00 5.93
C GLU A 315 8.88 9.20 5.00
N THR A 316 8.11 9.24 3.91
CA THR A 316 8.08 10.38 2.99
C THR A 316 7.67 11.65 3.71
N GLY A 317 6.61 11.60 4.53
CA GLY A 317 6.17 12.75 5.33
C GLY A 317 7.22 13.26 6.31
N ARG A 318 7.85 12.37 7.08
CA ARG A 318 8.93 12.73 8.02
C ARG A 318 10.12 13.36 7.28
N SER A 319 10.45 12.83 6.10
CA SER A 319 11.51 13.37 5.24
C SER A 319 11.16 14.77 4.69
N ILE A 320 9.93 15.00 4.24
CA ILE A 320 9.43 16.34 3.85
C ILE A 320 9.54 17.32 5.02
N ILE A 321 9.06 16.94 6.21
CA ILE A 321 9.10 17.78 7.42
C ILE A 321 10.54 18.15 7.75
N LYS A 322 11.46 17.18 7.74
CA LYS A 322 12.88 17.41 7.97
C LYS A 322 13.45 18.41 6.97
N TYR A 323 13.25 18.18 5.67
CA TYR A 323 13.74 19.05 4.61
C TYR A 323 13.23 20.50 4.76
N LEU A 324 11.94 20.67 5.06
CA LEU A 324 11.36 22.01 5.21
C LEU A 324 11.81 22.70 6.49
N ASN A 325 12.00 21.98 7.60
CA ASN A 325 12.59 22.55 8.82
C ASN A 325 14.05 22.99 8.59
N GLU A 326 14.81 22.30 7.74
CA GLU A 326 16.16 22.72 7.36
C GLU A 326 16.14 23.98 6.47
N LYS A 327 15.16 24.14 5.58
CA LYS A 327 15.03 25.34 4.71
C LYS A 327 14.40 26.55 5.39
N PHE A 328 13.48 26.32 6.33
CA PHE A 328 12.76 27.36 7.05
C PHE A 328 12.91 27.17 8.56
N PRO A 329 14.13 27.28 9.13
CA PRO A 329 14.44 26.85 10.50
C PRO A 329 13.66 27.58 11.60
N THR A 330 13.13 28.77 11.30
CA THR A 330 12.34 29.57 12.25
C THR A 330 10.83 29.34 12.14
N LYS A 331 10.35 28.58 11.14
CA LYS A 331 8.92 28.44 10.83
C LYS A 331 8.47 26.99 11.00
N LYS A 332 7.46 26.81 11.85
CA LYS A 332 6.82 25.50 12.02
C LYS A 332 5.83 25.21 10.90
N ILE A 333 5.74 23.97 10.46
CA ILE A 333 4.63 23.50 9.63
C ILE A 333 3.39 23.39 10.53
N LYS A 334 2.46 24.35 10.42
CA LYS A 334 1.27 24.42 11.29
C LYS A 334 0.02 23.81 10.66
N TYR A 335 -0.06 23.78 9.34
CA TYR A 335 -1.26 23.34 8.62
C TYR A 335 -0.88 22.38 7.50
N CYS A 336 -1.62 21.28 7.39
CA CYS A 336 -1.53 20.33 6.29
C CYS A 336 -2.91 20.22 5.65
N PHE A 337 -3.03 20.74 4.42
CA PHE A 337 -4.23 20.63 3.60
C PHE A 337 -4.09 19.44 2.66
N VAL A 338 -5.16 18.66 2.51
CA VAL A 338 -5.14 17.46 1.65
C VAL A 338 -6.37 17.48 0.76
N SER A 339 -6.18 17.35 -0.57
CA SER A 339 -7.28 17.44 -1.53
C SER A 339 -8.29 16.32 -1.36
N HIS A 340 -7.80 15.09 -1.25
CA HIS A 340 -8.61 13.88 -1.13
C HIS A 340 -7.79 12.72 -0.54
N HIS A 341 -8.44 11.59 -0.29
CA HIS A 341 -7.90 10.50 0.53
C HIS A 341 -6.92 9.55 -0.17
N HIS A 342 -6.65 9.70 -1.47
CA HIS A 342 -5.79 8.74 -2.18
C HIS A 342 -4.34 8.84 -1.70
N PRO A 343 -3.58 7.72 -1.66
CA PRO A 343 -2.27 7.67 -0.99
C PRO A 343 -1.22 8.60 -1.60
N ASP A 344 -1.28 8.83 -2.90
CA ASP A 344 -0.43 9.79 -3.63
C ASP A 344 -0.70 11.25 -3.23
N HIS A 345 -1.72 11.53 -2.42
CA HIS A 345 -2.04 12.86 -1.86
C HIS A 345 -2.09 12.87 -0.34
N ALA A 346 -2.41 11.73 0.30
CA ALA A 346 -2.70 11.68 1.73
C ALA A 346 -1.94 10.60 2.51
N GLY A 347 -1.14 9.75 1.85
CA GLY A 347 -0.49 8.61 2.50
C GLY A 347 0.49 8.99 3.62
N ALA A 348 1.07 10.19 3.57
CA ALA A 348 1.96 10.72 4.60
C ALA A 348 1.25 11.49 5.71
N ILE A 349 -0.09 11.49 5.78
CA ILE A 349 -0.84 12.35 6.70
C ILE A 349 -0.47 12.12 8.17
N THR A 350 -0.17 10.87 8.53
CA THR A 350 0.27 10.44 9.86
C THR A 350 1.51 11.22 10.31
N ALA A 351 2.45 11.51 9.42
CA ALA A 351 3.65 12.30 9.75
C ALA A 351 3.30 13.74 10.17
N PHE A 352 2.32 14.35 9.51
CA PHE A 352 1.89 15.72 9.82
C PHE A 352 1.04 15.78 11.09
N MET A 353 0.34 14.69 11.43
CA MET A 353 -0.29 14.53 12.74
C MET A 353 0.75 14.41 13.87
N GLU A 354 1.82 13.63 13.68
CA GLU A 354 2.95 13.54 14.62
C GLU A 354 3.63 14.89 14.84
N ASN A 355 3.73 15.70 13.78
CA ASN A 355 4.24 17.07 13.83
C ASN A 355 3.28 18.08 14.51
N ASN A 356 2.11 17.63 15.00
CA ASN A 356 1.06 18.48 15.57
C ASN A 356 0.53 19.57 14.60
N SER A 357 0.55 19.28 13.30
CA SER A 357 -0.08 20.15 12.30
C SER A 357 -1.60 20.04 12.42
N THR A 358 -2.32 21.13 12.17
CA THR A 358 -3.77 21.08 11.96
C THR A 358 -4.03 20.45 10.60
N ILE A 359 -4.81 19.38 10.57
CA ILE A 359 -5.18 18.68 9.35
C ILE A 359 -6.47 19.25 8.78
N ILE A 360 -6.44 19.74 7.55
CA ILE A 360 -7.58 20.34 6.86
C ILE A 360 -7.95 19.47 5.67
N SER A 361 -9.14 18.89 5.71
CA SER A 361 -9.67 18.09 4.62
C SER A 361 -11.20 17.96 4.76
N THR A 362 -11.79 17.04 4.02
CA THR A 362 -13.21 16.73 4.07
C THR A 362 -13.54 15.76 5.21
N ASN A 363 -14.82 15.62 5.54
CA ASN A 363 -15.26 14.79 6.68
C ASN A 363 -14.87 13.31 6.53
N LYS A 364 -15.14 12.67 5.37
CA LYS A 364 -14.79 11.24 5.18
C LYS A 364 -13.28 11.05 5.13
N SER A 365 -12.55 11.97 4.50
CA SER A 365 -11.09 11.94 4.49
C SER A 365 -10.52 12.01 5.91
N ILE A 366 -10.98 12.96 6.74
CA ILE A 366 -10.54 13.05 8.15
C ILE A 366 -10.88 11.79 8.95
N ASN A 367 -12.06 11.20 8.76
CA ASN A 367 -12.43 9.96 9.45
C ASN A 367 -11.56 8.77 9.00
N PHE A 368 -11.21 8.72 7.72
CA PHE A 368 -10.24 7.76 7.20
C PHE A 368 -8.84 7.99 7.81
N PHE A 369 -8.37 9.24 7.84
CA PHE A 369 -7.06 9.60 8.41
C PHE A 369 -6.97 9.23 9.90
N LYS A 370 -8.03 9.46 10.67
CA LYS A 370 -8.13 9.00 12.07
C LYS A 370 -8.04 7.49 12.20
N THR A 371 -8.53 6.73 11.21
CA THR A 371 -8.46 5.26 11.22
C THR A 371 -7.03 4.79 10.96
N ILE A 372 -6.37 5.30 9.93
CA ILE A 372 -5.01 4.89 9.56
C ILE A 372 -3.97 5.37 10.60
N SER A 373 -4.20 6.52 11.24
CA SER A 373 -3.33 7.03 12.32
C SER A 373 -3.28 6.16 13.58
N LYS A 374 -4.21 5.21 13.74
CA LYS A 374 -4.22 4.22 14.83
C LYS A 374 -3.41 2.97 14.50
N GLY A 375 -2.94 2.83 13.26
CA GLY A 375 -2.05 1.76 12.84
C GLY A 375 -0.75 1.78 13.65
N LYS A 376 -0.31 0.62 14.14
CA LYS A 376 0.96 0.48 14.86
C LYS A 376 2.00 -0.08 13.91
N SER A 377 3.18 0.50 13.76
CA SER A 377 4.34 -0.06 13.05
C SER A 377 5.41 -0.67 13.98
N THR A 378 5.63 -1.98 13.95
CA THR A 378 6.71 -2.65 14.69
C THR A 378 8.06 -2.62 13.96
N ARG A 379 8.10 -2.20 12.69
CA ARG A 379 9.35 -2.00 11.93
C ARG A 379 10.14 -0.77 12.38
N ILE A 380 9.49 0.17 13.06
CA ILE A 380 10.18 1.32 13.66
C ILE A 380 10.75 0.85 14.99
N LEU A 381 12.03 0.42 14.97
CA LEU A 381 12.81 -0.04 16.13
C LEU A 381 13.07 1.05 17.21
N ASN A 382 12.34 2.17 17.17
CA ASN A 382 12.26 3.10 18.27
C ASN A 382 10.96 2.81 19.03
N ASN A 383 11.09 2.20 20.22
CA ASN A 383 9.99 1.78 21.12
C ASN A 383 9.00 2.88 21.56
N ASN A 384 9.04 4.09 20.99
CA ASN A 384 8.24 5.25 21.40
C ASN A 384 7.30 5.83 20.31
N ASP A 385 7.30 5.31 19.08
CA ASP A 385 6.86 6.16 17.94
C ASP A 385 5.39 6.03 17.50
N LEU A 386 4.50 5.33 18.22
CA LEU A 386 3.13 5.04 17.69
C LEU A 386 1.97 5.31 18.63
N VAL A 387 2.16 6.20 19.58
CA VAL A 387 1.01 6.88 20.17
C VAL A 387 1.00 8.28 19.60
N ILE A 388 0.38 8.46 18.43
CA ILE A 388 -0.07 9.80 18.03
C ILE A 388 -0.90 10.31 19.19
N SER A 389 -0.39 11.33 19.86
CA SER A 389 -1.04 11.91 21.03
C SER A 389 -2.47 12.31 20.65
N ASN A 390 -3.41 12.24 21.60
CA ASN A 390 -4.81 12.66 21.42
C ASN A 390 -4.99 14.18 21.09
N LYS A 391 -3.95 14.89 20.64
CA LYS A 391 -3.92 16.35 20.40
C LYS A 391 -3.86 16.74 18.92
N VAL A 392 -4.22 15.86 18.00
CA VAL A 392 -4.33 16.24 16.57
C VAL A 392 -5.53 17.17 16.39
N SER A 393 -5.30 18.34 15.81
CA SER A 393 -6.36 19.29 15.46
C SER A 393 -6.85 19.02 14.04
N TYR A 394 -8.16 19.00 13.85
CA TYR A 394 -8.79 18.77 12.55
C TYR A 394 -9.67 19.96 12.18
N HIS A 395 -9.69 20.31 10.90
CA HIS A 395 -10.62 21.27 10.33
C HIS A 395 -11.34 20.66 9.14
N ILE A 396 -12.66 20.51 9.25
CA ILE A 396 -13.48 19.94 8.19
C ILE A 396 -13.96 21.07 7.28
N ILE A 397 -13.84 20.87 5.97
CA ILE A 397 -14.54 21.66 4.96
C ILE A 397 -15.82 20.92 4.58
N ASP A 398 -16.96 21.58 4.74
CA ASP A 398 -18.27 20.98 4.48
C ASP A 398 -18.50 20.77 2.98
N ALA A 399 -19.32 19.78 2.64
CA ALA A 399 -19.63 19.44 1.26
C ALA A 399 -20.24 20.63 0.50
N ASP A 400 -19.83 20.82 -0.75
CA ASP A 400 -20.26 21.89 -1.65
C ASP A 400 -20.01 23.32 -1.09
N SER A 401 -19.17 23.47 -0.05
CA SER A 401 -18.84 24.74 0.58
C SER A 401 -17.51 25.33 0.12
N ASN A 402 -17.18 26.52 0.59
CA ASN A 402 -15.83 27.07 0.50
C ASN A 402 -15.45 27.80 1.79
N LYS A 403 -14.14 27.93 2.03
CA LYS A 403 -13.60 28.61 3.20
C LYS A 403 -12.33 29.37 2.86
N THR A 404 -12.19 30.58 3.40
CA THR A 404 -10.95 31.34 3.31
C THR A 404 -10.17 31.22 4.61
N PHE A 405 -8.88 30.91 4.49
CA PHE A 405 -7.91 30.84 5.58
C PHE A 405 -6.95 32.02 5.52
N PHE A 406 -6.44 32.38 6.71
CA PHE A 406 -5.38 33.37 6.93
C PHE A 406 -5.77 34.81 6.56
N SER A 407 -4.79 35.72 6.66
CA SER A 407 -5.01 37.16 6.50
C SER A 407 -5.38 37.56 5.07
N LYS A 408 -5.95 38.76 4.90
CA LYS A 408 -6.28 39.31 3.58
C LYS A 408 -5.06 39.57 2.69
N GLU A 409 -3.85 39.66 3.25
CA GLU A 409 -2.62 39.88 2.49
C GLU A 409 -2.15 38.59 1.79
N TYR A 410 -2.41 37.43 2.37
CA TYR A 410 -2.06 36.11 1.82
C TYR A 410 -3.19 35.10 2.05
N PRO A 411 -4.39 35.30 1.47
CA PRO A 411 -5.52 34.40 1.71
C PRO A 411 -5.35 33.08 0.95
N LEU A 412 -5.76 31.98 1.57
CA LEU A 412 -5.95 30.69 0.91
C LEU A 412 -7.45 30.35 0.91
N LYS A 413 -8.07 30.33 -0.27
CA LYS A 413 -9.47 29.90 -0.43
C LYS A 413 -9.52 28.42 -0.81
N VAL A 414 -10.25 27.64 -0.03
CA VAL A 414 -10.43 26.20 -0.19
C VAL A 414 -11.86 25.94 -0.61
N TYR A 415 -12.04 25.16 -1.67
CA TYR A 415 -13.37 24.82 -2.22
C TYR A 415 -13.58 23.32 -2.15
N GLU A 416 -14.74 22.87 -1.65
CA GLU A 416 -15.16 21.48 -1.71
C GLU A 416 -16.11 21.29 -2.91
N ARG A 417 -15.77 20.39 -3.83
CA ARG A 417 -16.56 20.07 -5.04
C ARG A 417 -16.54 18.58 -5.39
N GLY A 418 -16.31 17.69 -4.42
CA GLY A 418 -16.10 16.26 -4.65
C GLY A 418 -17.12 15.62 -5.58
N LYS A 419 -18.42 15.84 -5.31
CA LYS A 419 -19.52 15.26 -6.09
C LYS A 419 -19.45 15.55 -7.60
N SER A 420 -18.82 16.65 -8.02
CA SER A 420 -18.71 17.03 -9.43
C SER A 420 -17.39 16.62 -10.07
N THR A 421 -16.40 16.15 -9.29
CA THR A 421 -15.06 15.83 -9.81
C THR A 421 -14.99 14.55 -10.63
N PHE A 422 -15.91 13.60 -10.42
CA PHE A 422 -15.83 12.24 -10.97
C PHE A 422 -14.50 11.53 -10.67
N HIS A 423 -13.90 11.90 -9.54
CA HIS A 423 -12.66 11.35 -9.03
C HIS A 423 -12.88 10.76 -7.65
N THR A 424 -13.23 11.63 -6.70
CA THR A 424 -13.71 11.25 -5.37
C THR A 424 -14.98 11.99 -5.01
N ASN A 425 -15.79 11.39 -4.14
CA ASN A 425 -17.04 11.99 -3.68
C ASN A 425 -16.82 13.22 -2.79
N GLU A 426 -15.58 13.42 -2.34
CA GLU A 426 -15.12 14.56 -1.54
C GLU A 426 -13.74 14.98 -2.05
N TYR A 427 -13.60 16.23 -2.50
CA TYR A 427 -12.38 16.74 -3.15
C TYR A 427 -12.22 18.25 -2.91
N LEU A 428 -11.02 18.67 -2.51
CA LEU A 428 -10.69 20.08 -2.29
C LEU A 428 -9.82 20.69 -3.38
N PHE A 429 -10.13 21.93 -3.73
CA PHE A 429 -9.31 22.81 -4.56
C PHE A 429 -8.73 23.94 -3.71
N PHE A 430 -7.49 24.34 -4.02
CA PHE A 430 -6.76 25.34 -3.23
C PHE A 430 -6.38 26.54 -4.09
N TYR A 431 -7.02 27.69 -3.84
CA TYR A 431 -6.84 28.92 -4.60
C TYR A 431 -6.12 29.98 -3.77
N PHE A 432 -5.09 30.59 -4.35
CA PHE A 432 -4.33 31.71 -3.81
C PHE A 432 -4.69 32.98 -4.61
N PRO A 433 -5.64 33.80 -4.14
CA PRO A 433 -6.20 34.92 -4.91
C PRO A 433 -5.18 35.99 -5.29
N VAL A 434 -4.25 36.31 -4.39
CA VAL A 434 -3.22 37.36 -4.62
C VAL A 434 -2.28 36.95 -5.76
N GLN A 435 -1.84 35.69 -5.75
CA GLN A 435 -0.93 35.15 -6.75
C GLN A 435 -1.66 34.61 -8.01
N LYS A 436 -2.99 34.55 -7.98
CA LYS A 436 -3.84 33.95 -9.02
C LYS A 436 -3.40 32.53 -9.39
N ILE A 437 -3.03 31.76 -8.36
CA ILE A 437 -2.61 30.36 -8.48
C ILE A 437 -3.70 29.45 -7.96
N LEU A 438 -4.02 28.40 -8.72
CA LEU A 438 -4.91 27.33 -8.30
C LEU A 438 -4.13 26.01 -8.27
N PHE A 439 -4.23 25.28 -7.17
CA PHE A 439 -3.63 23.95 -6.99
C PHE A 439 -4.74 22.90 -6.92
N VAL A 440 -4.67 21.89 -7.79
CA VAL A 440 -5.82 21.05 -8.17
C VAL A 440 -5.57 19.54 -8.04
N GLY A 441 -4.58 19.14 -7.25
CA GLY A 441 -4.25 17.74 -7.04
C GLY A 441 -3.87 17.04 -8.36
N ASP A 442 -4.53 15.92 -8.65
CA ASP A 442 -4.38 15.06 -9.83
C ASP A 442 -5.56 15.14 -10.83
N LEU A 443 -6.42 16.16 -10.71
CA LEU A 443 -7.69 16.19 -11.44
C LEU A 443 -7.53 16.46 -12.95
N VAL A 444 -6.45 17.13 -13.32
CA VAL A 444 -6.07 17.44 -14.70
C VAL A 444 -4.56 17.39 -14.82
N TYR A 445 -4.05 17.16 -16.02
CA TYR A 445 -2.64 17.39 -16.33
C TYR A 445 -2.48 18.10 -17.67
N PHE A 446 -1.40 18.85 -17.80
CA PHE A 446 -1.09 19.61 -19.01
C PHE A 446 0.14 19.01 -19.65
N SER A 447 -0.01 18.31 -20.77
CA SER A 447 1.11 17.64 -21.44
C SER A 447 2.19 18.64 -21.86
N ALA A 448 3.45 18.24 -21.70
CA ALA A 448 4.59 19.00 -22.22
C ALA A 448 4.65 18.99 -23.76
N THR A 449 4.03 18.00 -24.41
CA THR A 449 4.14 17.75 -25.86
C THR A 449 2.81 17.92 -26.58
N GLY A 450 2.18 19.10 -26.44
CA GLY A 450 0.94 19.45 -27.13
C GLY A 450 -0.32 19.29 -26.26
N VAL A 451 -1.49 19.36 -26.89
CA VAL A 451 -2.79 19.31 -26.20
C VAL A 451 -3.34 17.89 -26.23
N ILE A 452 -3.61 17.33 -25.04
CA ILE A 452 -4.26 16.02 -24.90
C ILE A 452 -5.72 16.23 -24.47
N PRO A 453 -6.69 15.60 -25.13
CA PRO A 453 -8.10 15.69 -24.74
C PRO A 453 -8.33 15.18 -23.32
N GLN A 454 -9.02 15.97 -22.50
CA GLN A 454 -9.25 15.67 -21.08
C GLN A 454 -10.71 15.30 -20.79
N SER A 455 -10.90 14.51 -19.74
CA SER A 455 -12.20 13.94 -19.37
C SER A 455 -13.07 14.89 -18.54
N LYS A 456 -14.24 14.39 -18.10
CA LYS A 456 -15.13 15.03 -17.13
C LYS A 456 -14.46 15.49 -15.84
N ARG A 457 -13.32 14.88 -15.46
CA ARG A 457 -12.52 15.33 -14.30
C ARG A 457 -12.01 16.75 -14.49
N ALA A 458 -11.34 17.02 -15.61
CA ALA A 458 -10.88 18.37 -15.94
C ALA A 458 -12.03 19.35 -16.19
N TYR A 459 -13.17 18.87 -16.71
CA TYR A 459 -14.35 19.72 -16.90
C TYR A 459 -14.91 20.27 -15.58
N SER A 460 -14.81 19.50 -14.49
CA SER A 460 -15.23 19.96 -13.16
C SER A 460 -14.40 21.15 -12.66
N LEU A 461 -13.09 21.20 -13.00
CA LEU A 461 -12.24 22.34 -12.72
C LEU A 461 -12.66 23.58 -13.53
N PHE A 462 -13.01 23.38 -14.81
CA PHE A 462 -13.53 24.46 -15.64
C PHE A 462 -14.79 25.07 -15.02
N LYS A 463 -15.74 24.23 -14.60
CA LYS A 463 -16.96 24.66 -13.90
C LYS A 463 -16.66 25.44 -12.62
N LEU A 464 -15.74 24.95 -11.78
CA LEU A 464 -15.33 25.68 -10.59
C LEU A 464 -14.82 27.08 -10.94
N ILE A 465 -13.92 27.20 -11.93
CA ILE A 465 -13.34 28.48 -12.33
C ILE A 465 -14.42 29.45 -12.83
N THR A 466 -15.37 28.98 -13.63
CA THR A 466 -16.41 29.84 -14.22
C THR A 466 -17.50 30.22 -13.22
N GLU A 467 -18.02 29.27 -12.45
CA GLU A 467 -19.10 29.51 -11.48
C GLU A 467 -18.65 30.43 -10.34
N GLU A 468 -17.40 30.29 -9.87
CA GLU A 468 -16.83 31.11 -8.79
C GLU A 468 -16.11 32.37 -9.31
N ASN A 469 -16.11 32.62 -10.63
CA ASN A 469 -15.42 33.73 -11.28
C ASN A 469 -13.94 33.85 -10.85
N ILE A 470 -13.22 32.72 -10.81
CA ILE A 470 -11.84 32.66 -10.34
C ILE A 470 -10.90 33.28 -11.39
N LEU A 471 -10.21 34.35 -11.01
CA LEU A 471 -9.12 34.91 -11.80
C LEU A 471 -7.86 34.07 -11.60
N VAL A 472 -7.62 33.13 -12.50
CA VAL A 472 -6.47 32.20 -12.44
C VAL A 472 -5.49 32.45 -13.58
N ASN A 473 -4.23 32.65 -13.22
CA ASN A 473 -3.13 32.77 -14.18
C ASN A 473 -2.42 31.42 -14.35
N ARG A 474 -2.29 30.65 -13.27
CA ARG A 474 -1.54 29.38 -13.24
C ARG A 474 -2.27 28.31 -12.46
N ILE A 475 -2.32 27.11 -13.04
CA ILE A 475 -2.94 25.91 -12.50
C ILE A 475 -1.84 24.88 -12.27
N TYR A 476 -1.57 24.57 -11.01
CA TYR A 476 -0.57 23.57 -10.58
C TYR A 476 -1.24 22.27 -10.15
N THR A 477 -0.55 21.16 -10.38
CA THR A 477 -0.99 19.80 -10.04
C THR A 477 0.03 19.14 -9.12
N SER A 478 -0.42 18.30 -8.19
CA SER A 478 0.46 17.47 -7.36
C SER A 478 1.02 16.28 -8.14
N PHE A 479 0.20 15.69 -9.03
CA PHE A 479 0.58 14.55 -9.86
C PHE A 479 0.10 14.72 -11.31
N PRO A 480 0.88 14.29 -12.31
CA PRO A 480 2.28 13.84 -12.23
C PRO A 480 3.27 15.03 -12.23
N LEU A 481 4.55 14.74 -11.97
CA LEU A 481 5.67 15.67 -12.13
C LEU A 481 6.31 15.57 -13.52
N ASN A 482 6.46 14.37 -14.06
CA ASN A 482 7.15 14.09 -15.32
C ASN A 482 6.16 14.06 -16.49
N GLY A 483 6.64 14.46 -17.68
CA GLY A 483 5.85 14.44 -18.92
C GLY A 483 4.80 15.56 -19.04
N VAL A 484 4.79 16.52 -18.09
CA VAL A 484 3.83 17.62 -18.03
C VAL A 484 4.52 18.98 -18.00
N LYS A 485 3.78 20.03 -18.38
CA LYS A 485 4.16 21.42 -18.12
C LYS A 485 4.30 21.64 -16.62
N GLU A 486 5.10 22.62 -16.23
CA GLU A 486 5.25 23.03 -14.84
C GLU A 486 3.90 23.48 -14.25
N TYR A 487 3.14 24.25 -15.02
CA TYR A 487 1.76 24.66 -14.75
C TYR A 487 0.97 24.73 -16.06
N GLY A 488 -0.36 24.66 -15.95
CA GLY A 488 -1.26 25.02 -17.04
C GLY A 488 -1.90 26.39 -16.83
N THR A 489 -2.55 26.88 -17.87
CA THR A 489 -3.36 28.10 -17.83
C THR A 489 -4.84 27.77 -18.02
N PHE A 490 -5.72 28.75 -17.83
CA PHE A 490 -7.14 28.56 -18.15
C PHE A 490 -7.36 28.28 -19.64
N GLU A 491 -6.53 28.84 -20.52
CA GLU A 491 -6.59 28.55 -21.96
C GLU A 491 -6.10 27.13 -22.29
N ASP A 492 -5.06 26.63 -21.61
CA ASP A 492 -4.65 25.23 -21.74
C ASP A 492 -5.79 24.28 -21.33
N LEU A 493 -6.52 24.62 -20.26
CA LEU A 493 -7.68 23.84 -19.80
C LEU A 493 -8.80 23.83 -20.83
N LYS A 494 -9.17 24.99 -21.38
CA LYS A 494 -10.18 25.08 -22.45
C LYS A 494 -9.76 24.30 -23.69
N ALA A 495 -8.49 24.43 -24.10
CA ALA A 495 -7.96 23.71 -25.25
C ALA A 495 -8.05 22.19 -25.06
N ALA A 496 -7.68 21.70 -23.86
CA ALA A 496 -7.75 20.29 -23.51
C ALA A 496 -9.18 19.75 -23.44
N LEU A 497 -10.16 20.59 -23.13
CA LEU A 497 -11.57 20.17 -23.03
C LEU A 497 -12.33 20.31 -24.36
N LYS A 498 -11.88 21.16 -25.28
CA LYS A 498 -12.60 21.52 -26.51
C LYS A 498 -13.10 20.33 -27.33
N GLN A 499 -12.31 19.25 -27.41
CA GLN A 499 -12.72 18.06 -28.18
C GLN A 499 -13.89 17.32 -27.53
N ASN A 500 -13.90 17.19 -26.21
CA ASN A 500 -14.91 16.43 -25.48
C ASN A 500 -16.11 17.30 -25.05
N TYR A 501 -15.93 18.63 -25.03
CA TYR A 501 -16.88 19.63 -24.55
C TYR A 501 -16.83 20.89 -25.46
N PRO A 502 -17.39 20.80 -26.68
CA PRO A 502 -17.32 21.88 -27.67
C PRO A 502 -18.03 23.17 -27.22
N GLU A 503 -18.97 23.08 -26.28
CA GLU A 503 -19.74 24.20 -25.74
C GLU A 503 -18.91 25.22 -24.95
N ILE A 504 -17.70 24.85 -24.53
CA ILE A 504 -16.79 25.71 -23.73
C ILE A 504 -16.40 27.01 -24.43
N ASN A 505 -16.47 27.06 -25.76
CA ASN A 505 -16.18 28.27 -26.54
C ASN A 505 -17.43 29.08 -26.91
N SER A 506 -18.64 28.59 -26.60
CA SER A 506 -19.84 29.41 -26.73
C SER A 506 -19.78 30.50 -25.66
N LYS A 507 -19.91 31.77 -26.06
CA LYS A 507 -20.01 32.86 -25.10
C LYS A 507 -21.15 32.50 -24.15
N ILE A 508 -20.85 32.34 -22.86
CA ILE A 508 -21.88 32.36 -21.82
C ILE A 508 -22.45 33.77 -21.86
N THR A 509 -23.47 33.98 -22.67
CA THR A 509 -24.27 35.21 -22.63
C THR A 509 -24.96 35.21 -21.29
N THR A 510 -24.67 36.22 -20.48
CA THR A 510 -25.42 36.58 -19.29
C THR A 510 -26.89 36.73 -19.64
N ASN A 511 -27.64 35.64 -19.49
CA ASN A 511 -29.03 35.51 -19.07
C ASN A 511 -29.47 34.10 -19.46
N GLY A 512 -29.67 33.26 -18.45
CA GLY A 512 -30.09 31.88 -18.64
C GLY A 512 -31.39 31.81 -19.43
N ILE A 513 -31.33 31.20 -20.62
CA ILE A 513 -32.30 30.31 -21.25
C ILE A 513 -31.55 29.71 -22.45
N ILE A 514 -31.38 28.39 -22.45
CA ILE A 514 -30.94 27.64 -23.62
C ILE A 514 -32.20 27.37 -24.44
N THR A 515 -32.33 27.94 -25.63
CA THR A 515 -33.25 27.44 -26.65
C THR A 515 -32.48 26.55 -27.62
N ALA A 516 -32.95 25.32 -27.76
CA ALA A 516 -32.41 24.31 -28.66
C ALA A 516 -32.60 24.68 -30.13
N HIS A 517 -31.59 24.39 -30.95
CA HIS A 517 -31.75 23.98 -32.34
C HIS A 517 -30.67 22.95 -32.70
#